data_AF-A0A349A639-F1
#
_entry.id   AF-A0A349A639-F1
#
_cell.length_a   1.000
_cell.length_b   1.000
_cell.length_c   1.000
_cell.angle_alpha   90.00
_cell.angle_beta   90.00
_cell.angle_gamma   90.00
#
_symmetry.space_group_name_H-M   'P 1'
#
loop_
_entity.id
_entity.type
_entity.pdbx_description
1 polymer ?
#
loop_
_entity_poly.entity_id
_entity_poly.type
_entity_poly.pdbx_seq_one_letter_code
_entity_poly.pdbx_strand_id
1 'polypeptide(L)'
;MKTSFFSGFYTNQPHRSRNSRRGVKITDIRGGSPYLRPTHQKNSPRFSRWRYACTACLHPLHSSHCQESECRPLNMRRNTRIAEKERPHPTGGDTVSDDLNTLKQRALADFAEFVNPMKVRTLKAAGIDLIEERRDGACTWDLTGRRFIDCQTGSGIMNVGRHNREIVAALKKALDTYDIGVFLVCSRQKADLARKLAEITPCDLKCTVYGAGGGEAVDAAIKIARGYTMKTEIIYAEKAYHGHTGFALSAIGRAAYKEPFEPLMPGFRQVPFGDARAVRANLRPKAGAQEPDRTSRPVPRRDRR
;
A
#
# COMPACT_ATOMS: atom_id res chain seq x y z
N MET A 1 -10.21 48.27 16.72
CA MET A 1 -10.00 47.93 15.29
C MET A 1 -10.20 46.44 15.11
N LYS A 2 -11.32 46.05 14.50
CA LYS A 2 -11.65 44.67 14.12
C LYS A 2 -11.26 44.51 12.65
N THR A 3 -10.50 43.48 12.30
CA THR A 3 -10.29 43.09 10.90
C THR A 3 -10.92 41.73 10.68
N SER A 4 -11.84 41.73 9.72
CA SER A 4 -12.79 40.68 9.39
C SER A 4 -12.16 39.68 8.43
N PHE A 5 -12.29 38.39 8.71
CA PHE A 5 -12.10 37.33 7.72
C PHE A 5 -13.36 37.23 6.86
N PHE A 6 -13.18 37.40 5.55
CA PHE A 6 -14.24 37.22 4.55
C PHE A 6 -14.52 35.73 4.40
N SER A 7 -15.74 35.31 4.74
CA SER A 7 -16.29 34.01 4.37
C SER A 7 -17.54 34.23 3.54
N GLY A 8 -17.67 33.48 2.44
CA GLY A 8 -18.87 33.43 1.63
C GLY A 8 -18.69 32.38 0.53
N PHE A 9 -19.71 31.68 0.06
CA PHE A 9 -21.09 31.48 0.47
C PHE A 9 -21.52 30.28 -0.39
N TYR A 10 -22.11 29.23 0.18
CA TYR A 10 -23.12 28.45 -0.53
C TYR A 10 -24.20 28.10 0.47
N THR A 11 -25.41 28.51 0.11
CA THR A 11 -26.65 28.53 0.86
C THR A 11 -27.24 27.13 0.99
N ASN A 12 -27.79 26.82 2.17
CA ASN A 12 -28.63 25.64 2.38
C ASN A 12 -29.89 26.10 3.14
N GLN A 13 -31.07 25.87 2.54
CA GLN A 13 -32.39 26.03 3.17
C GLN A 13 -32.82 24.70 3.82
N PRO A 14 -33.70 24.72 4.84
CA PRO A 14 -33.81 23.63 5.81
C PRO A 14 -34.98 22.69 5.54
N HIS A 15 -34.81 21.40 5.83
CA HIS A 15 -35.93 20.50 6.10
C HIS A 15 -35.87 19.97 7.54
N ARG A 16 -36.89 20.32 8.32
CA ARG A 16 -37.23 19.74 9.62
C ARG A 16 -37.70 18.28 9.43
N SER A 17 -37.25 17.37 10.31
CA SER A 17 -38.19 16.57 11.12
C SER A 17 -37.53 15.77 12.26
N ARG A 18 -37.95 16.12 13.47
CA ARG A 18 -38.32 15.29 14.64
C ARG A 18 -37.39 14.17 15.14
N ASN A 19 -36.84 14.45 16.32
CA ASN A 19 -36.48 13.52 17.40
C ASN A 19 -37.46 12.36 17.59
N SER A 20 -36.93 11.16 17.84
CA SER A 20 -37.36 10.38 19.01
C SER A 20 -36.19 9.54 19.55
N ARG A 21 -35.95 9.70 20.85
CA ARG A 21 -34.96 9.00 21.66
C ARG A 21 -35.44 7.58 21.92
N ARG A 22 -34.55 6.59 21.80
CA ARG A 22 -34.57 5.38 22.65
C ARG A 22 -33.14 4.98 22.98
N GLY A 23 -32.79 5.10 24.26
CA GLY A 23 -31.54 4.58 24.80
C GLY A 23 -31.58 3.06 24.85
N VAL A 24 -30.42 2.44 24.65
CA VAL A 24 -30.21 1.01 24.88
C VAL A 24 -29.20 0.87 26.01
N LYS A 25 -29.63 0.16 27.06
CA LYS A 25 -28.84 -0.22 28.23
C LYS A 25 -27.72 -1.17 27.81
N ILE A 26 -26.51 -0.92 28.30
CA ILE A 26 -25.41 -1.87 28.25
C ILE A 26 -25.62 -2.86 29.40
N THR A 27 -25.92 -4.11 29.06
CA THR A 27 -25.84 -5.23 30.00
C THR A 27 -24.65 -6.11 29.64
N ASP A 28 -23.87 -6.37 30.69
CA ASP A 28 -22.73 -7.28 30.83
C ASP A 28 -22.93 -8.62 30.09
N ILE A 29 -21.97 -8.99 29.23
CA ILE A 29 -21.84 -10.34 28.68
C ILE A 29 -20.41 -10.82 28.92
N ARG A 30 -20.25 -11.60 29.99
CA ARG A 30 -19.16 -12.55 30.15
C ARG A 30 -19.34 -13.66 29.12
N GLY A 31 -18.40 -13.79 28.18
CA GLY A 31 -18.38 -14.86 27.19
C GLY A 31 -16.95 -15.18 26.77
N GLY A 32 -16.48 -16.38 27.12
CA GLY A 32 -15.12 -16.84 26.89
C GLY A 32 -14.75 -16.98 25.41
N SER A 33 -13.47 -16.78 25.13
CA SER A 33 -12.82 -16.91 23.83
C SER A 33 -12.88 -18.36 23.29
N PRO A 34 -13.40 -18.61 22.07
CA PRO A 34 -13.35 -19.92 21.44
C PRO A 34 -12.10 -20.03 20.56
N TYR A 35 -10.94 -20.08 21.18
CA TYR A 35 -9.72 -20.56 20.52
C TYR A 35 -9.11 -21.62 21.41
N LEU A 36 -9.17 -22.89 20.97
CA LEU A 36 -8.21 -23.98 21.20
C LEU A 36 -8.92 -25.34 21.03
N ARG A 37 -8.80 -25.96 19.85
CA ARG A 37 -8.59 -27.41 19.71
C ARG A 37 -7.76 -27.69 18.45
N PRO A 38 -6.61 -28.38 18.55
CA PRO A 38 -5.87 -28.88 17.41
C PRO A 38 -6.37 -30.29 17.05
N THR A 39 -6.83 -30.49 15.82
CA THR A 39 -7.02 -31.84 15.26
C THR A 39 -5.78 -32.23 14.47
N HIS A 40 -5.08 -33.25 14.96
CA HIS A 40 -4.05 -33.98 14.25
C HIS A 40 -4.65 -34.64 13.00
N GLN A 41 -4.07 -34.40 11.82
CA GLN A 41 -4.17 -35.36 10.72
C GLN A 41 -2.85 -35.42 9.96
N LYS A 42 -2.17 -36.57 10.12
CA LYS A 42 -1.03 -37.00 9.33
C LYS A 42 -1.51 -37.33 7.93
N ASN A 43 -0.88 -36.76 6.91
CA ASN A 43 -0.46 -37.47 5.69
C ASN A 43 0.35 -36.51 4.79
N SER A 44 1.60 -36.89 4.52
CA SER A 44 2.44 -36.29 3.49
C SER A 44 2.41 -37.19 2.26
N PRO A 45 2.61 -36.62 1.06
CA PRO A 45 3.66 -37.16 0.22
C PRO A 45 4.52 -36.10 -0.48
N ARG A 46 5.83 -36.34 -0.35
CA ARG A 46 6.93 -36.19 -1.33
C ARG A 46 7.02 -34.89 -2.14
N PHE A 47 8.03 -34.10 -1.76
CA PHE A 47 8.68 -33.06 -2.56
C PHE A 47 9.10 -33.56 -3.94
N SER A 48 8.56 -32.96 -5.00
CA SER A 48 9.17 -32.96 -6.33
C SER A 48 9.36 -31.51 -6.80
N ARG A 49 10.62 -31.21 -7.16
CA ARG A 49 11.17 -29.96 -7.73
C ARG A 49 10.16 -29.11 -8.52
N TRP A 50 9.88 -27.91 -8.03
CA TRP A 50 9.30 -26.83 -8.83
C TRP A 50 10.41 -26.01 -9.47
N ARG A 51 10.60 -26.17 -10.77
CA ARG A 51 11.27 -25.18 -11.63
C ARG A 51 10.28 -24.03 -11.82
N TYR A 52 10.68 -22.82 -11.46
CA TYR A 52 9.96 -21.61 -11.81
C TYR A 52 10.07 -21.39 -13.33
N ALA A 53 8.97 -21.60 -14.06
CA ALA A 53 8.80 -21.08 -15.41
C ALA A 53 7.86 -19.88 -15.32
N CYS A 54 8.41 -18.70 -15.64
CA CYS A 54 7.68 -17.45 -15.76
C CYS A 54 6.95 -17.46 -17.10
N THR A 55 5.65 -17.76 -17.12
CA THR A 55 4.86 -17.76 -18.35
C THR A 55 4.38 -16.34 -18.64
N ALA A 56 5.19 -15.60 -19.40
CA ALA A 56 4.74 -14.41 -20.11
C ALA A 56 3.97 -14.83 -21.38
N CYS A 57 2.92 -14.05 -21.70
CA CYS A 57 2.30 -13.91 -23.03
C CYS A 57 1.47 -15.09 -23.57
N LEU A 58 0.14 -14.93 -23.51
CA LEU A 58 -0.81 -15.58 -24.43
C LEU A 58 -1.55 -14.49 -25.22
N HIS A 59 -1.07 -14.17 -26.42
CA HIS A 59 -1.89 -13.95 -27.62
C HIS A 59 -1.05 -14.20 -28.89
N PRO A 60 -1.67 -14.62 -30.00
CA PRO A 60 -1.00 -15.40 -31.03
C PRO A 60 -0.68 -14.57 -32.31
N LEU A 61 0.37 -15.04 -33.00
CA LEU A 61 0.67 -14.88 -34.44
C LEU A 61 1.13 -13.49 -34.93
N HIS A 62 2.45 -13.32 -35.03
CA HIS A 62 3.08 -13.15 -36.34
C HIS A 62 4.55 -13.59 -36.25
N SER A 63 4.91 -14.54 -37.10
CA SER A 63 6.21 -15.20 -37.17
C SER A 63 7.22 -14.34 -37.93
N SER A 64 8.28 -13.91 -37.25
CA SER A 64 9.56 -13.62 -37.88
C SER A 64 10.68 -13.84 -36.84
N HIS A 65 11.63 -14.67 -37.24
CA HIS A 65 12.79 -15.15 -36.48
C HIS A 65 13.39 -14.14 -35.48
N CYS A 66 13.37 -14.49 -34.19
CA CYS A 66 14.29 -13.90 -33.22
C CYS A 66 15.53 -14.79 -33.19
N GLN A 67 16.63 -14.32 -33.79
CA GLN A 67 17.92 -15.00 -33.73
C GLN A 67 18.47 -14.91 -32.30
N GLU A 68 18.94 -16.03 -31.75
CA GLU A 68 19.46 -16.17 -30.38
C GLU A 68 20.71 -15.30 -30.07
N SER A 69 21.20 -14.51 -31.02
CA SER A 69 22.42 -13.70 -30.90
C SER A 69 22.24 -12.32 -30.23
N GLU A 70 21.02 -11.88 -29.90
CA GLU A 70 20.77 -10.53 -29.34
C GLU A 70 20.34 -10.49 -27.87
N CYS A 71 20.23 -11.63 -27.18
CA CYS A 71 20.08 -11.66 -25.72
C CYS A 71 21.43 -11.37 -25.03
N ARG A 72 21.85 -10.09 -25.00
CA ARG A 72 22.94 -9.68 -24.12
C ARG A 72 22.47 -9.74 -22.66
N PRO A 73 23.15 -10.48 -21.77
CA PRO A 73 22.86 -10.38 -20.35
C PRO A 73 23.12 -8.94 -19.90
N LEU A 74 22.15 -8.34 -19.21
CA LEU A 74 22.33 -7.10 -18.47
C LEU A 74 23.49 -7.32 -17.51
N ASN A 75 24.64 -6.75 -17.87
CA ASN A 75 25.87 -6.80 -17.12
C ASN A 75 25.64 -6.00 -15.84
N MET A 76 25.12 -6.64 -14.79
CA MET A 76 25.17 -6.12 -13.44
C MET A 76 26.64 -5.93 -13.12
N ARG A 77 27.12 -4.71 -13.29
CA ARG A 77 28.42 -4.30 -12.76
C ARG A 77 28.40 -4.70 -11.30
N ARG A 78 29.27 -5.66 -10.96
CA ARG A 78 29.59 -6.02 -9.58
C ARG A 78 29.96 -4.73 -8.88
N ASN A 79 29.02 -4.15 -8.13
CA ASN A 79 29.34 -3.02 -7.28
C ASN A 79 30.38 -3.56 -6.30
N THR A 80 31.56 -2.97 -6.41
CA THR A 80 32.79 -3.40 -5.78
C THR A 80 32.57 -3.60 -4.29
N ARG A 81 33.13 -4.69 -3.76
CA ARG A 81 33.25 -4.97 -2.32
C ARG A 81 33.92 -3.76 -1.66
N ILE A 82 33.14 -2.81 -1.16
CA ILE A 82 33.61 -1.95 -0.08
C ILE A 82 33.62 -2.86 1.13
N ALA A 83 34.83 -3.22 1.57
CA ALA A 83 35.04 -3.99 2.79
C ALA A 83 34.14 -3.44 3.91
N GLU A 84 33.30 -4.31 4.47
CA GLU A 84 32.58 -4.04 5.71
C GLU A 84 33.63 -3.70 6.77
N LYS A 85 33.83 -2.41 7.02
CA LYS A 85 34.40 -1.98 8.29
C LYS A 85 33.27 -2.12 9.28
N GLU A 86 33.11 -3.33 9.85
CA GLU A 86 32.31 -3.52 11.05
C GLU A 86 32.73 -2.41 12.02
N ARG A 87 31.81 -1.48 12.34
CA ARG A 87 32.08 -0.55 13.43
C ARG A 87 32.23 -1.42 14.68
N PRO A 88 33.29 -1.23 15.50
CA PRO A 88 33.45 -2.00 16.72
C PRO A 88 32.16 -1.90 17.52
N HIS A 89 31.60 -3.05 17.90
CA HIS A 89 30.60 -3.09 18.94
C HIS A 89 31.29 -2.59 20.22
N PRO A 90 30.67 -1.69 21.01
CA PRO A 90 31.30 -1.23 22.24
C PRO A 90 31.52 -2.42 23.17
N THR A 91 32.77 -2.86 23.31
CA THR A 91 33.19 -3.92 24.24
C THR A 91 33.39 -3.35 25.64
N GLY A 92 32.34 -2.71 26.17
CA GLY A 92 32.35 -2.10 27.50
C GLY A 92 31.21 -2.63 28.34
N GLY A 93 31.53 -3.56 29.25
CA GLY A 93 30.84 -3.84 30.52
C GLY A 93 29.35 -4.21 30.50
N ASP A 94 28.97 -5.16 31.35
CA ASP A 94 27.57 -5.59 31.56
C ASP A 94 26.59 -4.41 31.79
N THR A 95 27.09 -3.27 32.30
CA THR A 95 26.33 -2.03 32.57
C THR A 95 25.73 -1.35 31.33
N VAL A 96 26.42 -1.35 30.17
CA VAL A 96 25.87 -0.73 28.93
C VAL A 96 24.75 -1.59 28.35
N SER A 97 24.89 -2.91 28.46
CA SER A 97 23.87 -3.85 28.00
C SER A 97 22.59 -3.75 28.85
N ASP A 98 22.74 -3.55 30.17
CA ASP A 98 21.62 -3.36 31.10
C ASP A 98 20.86 -2.05 30.85
N ASP A 99 21.58 -0.98 30.49
CA ASP A 99 20.97 0.31 30.12
C ASP A 99 20.12 0.20 28.83
N LEU A 100 20.67 -0.44 27.79
CA LEU A 100 19.95 -0.65 26.52
C LEU A 100 18.73 -1.56 26.67
N ASN A 101 18.82 -2.60 27.51
CA ASN A 101 17.68 -3.46 27.84
C ASN A 101 16.59 -2.66 28.56
N THR A 102 16.97 -1.80 29.51
CA THR A 102 16.04 -0.92 30.21
C THR A 102 15.35 0.05 29.25
N LEU A 103 16.12 0.68 28.35
CA LEU A 103 15.59 1.58 27.32
C LEU A 103 14.60 0.85 26.39
N LYS A 104 14.94 -0.37 25.95
CA LYS A 104 14.04 -1.20 25.15
C LYS A 104 12.72 -1.49 25.88
N GLN A 105 12.77 -1.86 27.16
CA GLN A 105 11.54 -2.13 27.92
C GLN A 105 10.68 -0.88 28.08
N ARG A 106 11.28 0.30 28.31
CA ARG A 106 10.56 1.58 28.34
C ARG A 106 9.88 1.87 27.00
N ALA A 107 10.61 1.76 25.89
CA ALA A 107 10.06 1.99 24.56
C ALA A 107 8.88 1.04 24.24
N LEU A 108 8.96 -0.23 24.65
CA LEU A 108 7.86 -1.19 24.48
C LEU A 108 6.66 -0.88 25.40
N ALA A 109 6.91 -0.36 26.60
CA ALA A 109 5.86 0.10 27.51
C ALA A 109 5.13 1.32 26.92
N ASP A 110 5.88 2.33 26.47
CA ASP A 110 5.32 3.53 25.82
C ASP A 110 4.53 3.16 24.56
N PHE A 111 5.04 2.25 23.74
CA PHE A 111 4.29 1.79 22.56
C PHE A 111 2.99 1.07 22.94
N ALA A 112 3.00 0.30 24.03
CA ALA A 112 1.80 -0.37 24.50
C ALA A 112 0.77 0.63 25.05
N GLU A 113 1.20 1.64 25.78
CA GLU A 113 0.32 2.64 26.40
C GLU A 113 -0.24 3.62 25.36
N PHE A 114 0.62 4.16 24.49
CA PHE A 114 0.29 5.29 23.64
C PHE A 114 -0.01 4.92 22.19
N VAL A 115 0.26 3.68 21.74
CA VAL A 115 0.07 3.28 20.34
C VAL A 115 -0.81 2.05 20.19
N ASN A 116 -0.36 0.88 20.65
CA ASN A 116 -1.13 -0.36 20.50
C ASN A 116 -0.64 -1.47 21.47
N PRO A 117 -1.38 -1.75 22.56
CA PRO A 117 -0.97 -2.77 23.53
C PRO A 117 -1.08 -4.19 22.98
N MET A 118 -1.95 -4.43 22.00
CA MET A 118 -2.08 -5.76 21.39
C MET A 118 -0.93 -6.08 20.46
N LYS A 119 -0.42 -5.07 19.73
CA LYS A 119 0.76 -5.23 18.89
C LYS A 119 1.97 -5.64 19.72
N VAL A 120 2.24 -4.95 20.83
CA VAL A 120 3.37 -5.29 21.72
C VAL A 120 3.23 -6.71 22.26
N ARG A 121 2.05 -7.10 22.76
CA ARG A 121 1.79 -8.47 23.24
C ARG A 121 2.04 -9.52 22.17
N THR A 122 1.56 -9.27 20.95
CA THR A 122 1.72 -10.20 19.82
C THR A 122 3.19 -10.36 19.41
N LEU A 123 3.92 -9.24 19.30
CA LEU A 123 5.33 -9.27 18.90
C LEU A 123 6.21 -9.92 19.98
N LYS A 124 5.94 -9.68 21.27
CA LYS A 124 6.60 -10.36 22.39
C LYS A 124 6.36 -11.87 22.34
N ALA A 125 5.10 -12.29 22.17
CA ALA A 125 4.75 -13.70 22.06
C ALA A 125 5.41 -14.39 20.86
N ALA A 126 5.63 -13.67 19.77
CA ALA A 126 6.31 -14.16 18.57
C ALA A 126 7.84 -14.05 18.63
N GLY A 127 8.42 -13.49 19.69
CA GLY A 127 9.88 -13.31 19.84
C GLY A 127 10.50 -12.31 18.86
N ILE A 128 9.70 -11.36 18.38
CA ILE A 128 10.08 -10.34 17.38
C ILE A 128 9.72 -8.91 17.85
N ASP A 129 9.73 -8.67 19.16
CA ASP A 129 9.59 -7.37 19.81
C ASP A 129 10.87 -6.52 19.69
N LEU A 130 11.40 -6.42 18.46
CA LEU A 130 12.57 -5.61 18.17
C LEU A 130 12.24 -4.12 18.15
N ILE A 131 13.14 -3.31 18.70
CA ILE A 131 13.20 -1.86 18.51
C ILE A 131 14.35 -1.61 17.56
N GLU A 132 14.04 -1.24 16.32
CA GLU A 132 15.06 -1.09 15.26
C GLU A 132 15.97 0.11 15.53
N GLU A 133 17.27 -0.15 15.67
CA GLU A 133 18.31 0.87 15.88
C GLU A 133 19.19 1.06 14.63
N ARG A 134 19.60 -0.04 14.00
CA ARG A 134 20.43 -0.02 12.78
C ARG A 134 19.78 -0.84 11.68
N ARG A 135 20.01 -0.43 10.43
CA ARG A 135 19.59 -1.17 9.24
C ARG A 135 20.57 -0.98 8.09
N ASP A 136 20.82 -2.03 7.33
CA ASP A 136 21.74 -2.04 6.19
C ASP A 136 21.47 -3.25 5.30
N GLY A 137 21.26 -3.02 4.01
CA GLY A 137 20.95 -4.07 3.04
C GLY A 137 19.73 -4.89 3.47
N ALA A 138 19.89 -6.21 3.57
CA ALA A 138 18.83 -7.13 3.98
C ALA A 138 18.75 -7.35 5.51
N CYS A 139 19.49 -6.58 6.31
CA CYS A 139 19.60 -6.79 7.75
C CYS A 139 19.07 -5.60 8.55
N THR A 140 18.56 -5.91 9.73
CA THR A 140 18.21 -4.95 10.77
C THR A 140 18.78 -5.41 12.11
N TRP A 141 19.01 -4.47 13.02
CA TRP A 141 19.53 -4.72 14.35
C TRP A 141 18.58 -4.11 15.37
N ASP A 142 18.25 -4.90 16.38
CA ASP A 142 17.58 -4.43 17.58
C ASP A 142 18.49 -3.47 18.36
N LEU A 143 17.88 -2.63 19.19
CA LEU A 143 18.55 -1.70 20.09
C LEU A 143 19.60 -2.38 20.98
N THR A 144 19.35 -3.65 21.35
CA THR A 144 20.26 -4.49 22.15
C THR A 144 21.42 -5.09 21.33
N GLY A 145 21.54 -4.75 20.04
CA GLY A 145 22.60 -5.24 19.14
C GLY A 145 22.26 -6.54 18.40
N ARG A 146 21.18 -7.24 18.76
CA ARG A 146 20.78 -8.48 18.09
C ARG A 146 20.46 -8.24 16.61
N ARG A 147 21.12 -9.00 15.72
CA ARG A 147 20.93 -8.92 14.27
C ARG A 147 19.80 -9.84 13.78
N PHE A 148 19.03 -9.34 12.83
CA PHE A 148 17.98 -10.06 12.12
C PHE A 148 18.16 -9.90 10.60
N ILE A 149 17.80 -10.95 9.86
CA ILE A 149 17.59 -10.87 8.41
C ILE A 149 16.13 -10.47 8.18
N ASP A 150 15.91 -9.38 7.46
CA ASP A 150 14.57 -8.85 7.20
C ASP A 150 13.90 -9.58 6.03
N CYS A 151 13.25 -10.69 6.34
CA CYS A 151 12.41 -11.42 5.39
C CYS A 151 10.99 -10.84 5.26
N GLN A 152 10.60 -9.91 6.14
CA GLN A 152 9.29 -9.25 6.05
C GLN A 152 9.32 -8.13 4.99
N THR A 153 10.48 -7.49 4.80
CA THR A 153 10.74 -6.41 3.83
C THR A 153 9.78 -5.24 3.92
N GLY A 154 9.19 -5.02 5.11
CA GLY A 154 8.13 -4.03 5.31
C GLY A 154 6.90 -4.30 4.42
N SER A 155 6.54 -5.57 4.21
CA SER A 155 5.47 -5.96 3.27
C SER A 155 5.76 -5.54 1.83
N GLY A 156 7.02 -5.67 1.39
CA GLY A 156 7.46 -5.38 0.02
C GLY A 156 7.90 -3.94 -0.26
N ILE A 157 8.10 -3.12 0.78
CA ILE A 157 8.59 -1.73 0.63
C ILE A 157 10.10 -1.70 0.39
N MET A 158 10.85 -2.60 1.02
CA MET A 158 12.33 -2.54 1.07
C MET A 158 13.03 -3.28 -0.08
N ASN A 159 12.49 -3.18 -1.30
CA ASN A 159 12.97 -3.95 -2.47
C ASN A 159 14.44 -3.68 -2.85
N VAL A 160 14.93 -2.47 -2.57
CA VAL A 160 16.32 -2.05 -2.86
C VAL A 160 17.19 -2.01 -1.60
N GLY A 161 16.79 -2.76 -0.57
CA GLY A 161 17.47 -2.86 0.72
C GLY A 161 17.15 -1.72 1.68
N ARG A 162 17.31 -2.00 2.98
CA ARG A 162 17.20 -1.00 4.05
C ARG A 162 18.42 -0.07 3.99
N HIS A 163 18.20 1.22 4.26
CA HIS A 163 19.26 2.24 4.28
C HIS A 163 20.08 2.32 2.98
N ASN A 164 19.41 2.22 1.83
CA ASN A 164 20.04 2.38 0.52
C ASN A 164 20.75 3.74 0.42
N ARG A 165 22.08 3.72 0.26
CA ARG A 165 22.93 4.93 0.30
C ARG A 165 22.62 5.92 -0.82
N GLU A 166 22.22 5.44 -2.00
CA GLU A 166 21.86 6.31 -3.12
C GLU A 166 20.57 7.08 -2.82
N ILE A 167 19.55 6.40 -2.27
CA ILE A 167 18.29 7.04 -1.86
C ILE A 167 18.54 8.04 -0.72
N VAL A 168 19.34 7.67 0.28
CA VAL A 168 19.67 8.55 1.41
C VAL A 168 20.40 9.80 0.93
N ALA A 169 21.38 9.66 0.04
CA ALA A 169 22.10 10.79 -0.53
C ALA A 169 21.18 11.69 -1.36
N ALA A 170 20.30 11.11 -2.18
CA ALA A 170 19.34 11.87 -2.97
C ALA A 170 18.35 12.65 -2.09
N LEU A 171 17.85 12.05 -1.00
CA LEU A 171 16.95 12.72 -0.07
C LEU A 171 17.64 13.87 0.67
N LYS A 172 18.86 13.65 1.19
CA LYS A 172 19.63 14.72 1.85
C LYS A 172 19.84 15.92 0.93
N LYS A 173 20.26 15.67 -0.31
CA LYS A 173 20.43 16.73 -1.32
C LYS A 173 19.10 17.42 -1.66
N ALA A 174 17.99 16.67 -1.71
CA ALA A 174 16.69 17.25 -1.99
C ALA A 174 16.25 18.24 -0.89
N LEU A 175 16.57 17.95 0.37
CA LEU A 175 16.20 18.80 1.51
C LEU A 175 16.89 20.18 1.49
N ASP A 176 18.02 20.33 0.80
CA ASP A 176 18.70 21.62 0.65
C ASP A 176 17.94 22.58 -0.27
N THR A 177 17.01 22.08 -1.09
CA THR A 177 16.34 22.86 -2.14
C THR A 177 14.82 22.74 -2.14
N TYR A 178 14.28 21.62 -1.65
CA TYR A 178 12.86 21.30 -1.72
C TYR A 178 12.30 21.03 -0.33
N ASP A 179 11.11 21.56 -0.08
CA ASP A 179 10.23 21.13 0.98
C ASP A 179 9.11 20.23 0.41
N ILE A 180 7.98 20.13 1.11
CA ILE A 180 6.81 19.35 0.68
C ILE A 180 6.14 19.89 -0.60
N GLY A 181 6.39 21.17 -0.94
CA GLY A 181 5.81 21.90 -2.05
C GLY A 181 4.35 22.30 -1.82
N VAL A 182 3.80 23.07 -2.77
CA VAL A 182 2.39 23.47 -2.80
C VAL A 182 1.69 22.84 -4.01
N PHE A 183 0.45 22.39 -3.85
CA PHE A 183 -0.29 21.73 -4.92
C PHE A 183 -0.63 22.66 -6.10
N LEU A 184 -0.63 23.97 -5.88
CA LEU A 184 -1.03 24.99 -6.86
C LEU A 184 0.00 25.23 -7.96
N VAL A 185 1.28 24.91 -7.73
CA VAL A 185 2.37 25.20 -8.68
C VAL A 185 2.90 23.92 -9.32
N CYS A 186 3.41 24.06 -10.55
CA CYS A 186 4.09 22.97 -11.22
C CYS A 186 5.38 22.57 -10.50
N SER A 187 5.65 21.27 -10.43
CA SER A 187 6.89 20.71 -9.87
C SER A 187 7.66 19.95 -10.93
N ARG A 188 8.90 20.39 -11.18
CA ARG A 188 9.82 19.70 -12.11
C ARG A 188 10.05 18.25 -11.70
N GLN A 189 10.23 17.97 -10.41
CA GLN A 189 10.52 16.63 -9.88
C GLN A 189 9.32 15.69 -10.10
N LYS A 190 8.09 16.18 -9.89
CA LYS A 190 6.88 15.42 -10.21
C LYS A 190 6.75 15.15 -11.71
N ALA A 191 7.11 16.10 -12.57
CA ALA A 191 7.10 15.91 -14.02
C ALA A 191 8.17 14.91 -14.49
N ASP A 192 9.40 15.02 -13.97
CA ASP A 192 10.52 14.12 -14.28
C ASP A 192 10.22 12.69 -13.84
N LEU A 193 9.61 12.50 -12.65
CA LEU A 193 9.17 11.19 -12.19
C LEU A 193 8.02 10.64 -13.04
N ALA A 194 7.02 11.45 -13.38
CA ALA A 194 5.89 11.02 -14.20
C ALA A 194 6.35 10.55 -15.59
N ARG A 195 7.31 11.27 -16.18
CA ARG A 195 7.93 10.88 -17.45
C ARG A 195 8.64 9.53 -17.34
N LYS A 196 9.47 9.33 -16.31
CA LYS A 196 10.16 8.06 -16.08
C LYS A 196 9.18 6.90 -15.85
N LEU A 197 8.09 7.14 -15.14
CA LEU A 197 7.04 6.13 -14.94
C LEU A 197 6.40 5.76 -16.29
N ALA A 198 6.05 6.75 -17.11
CA ALA A 198 5.48 6.51 -18.44
C ALA A 198 6.41 5.71 -19.37
N GLU A 199 7.73 5.84 -19.21
CA GLU A 199 8.73 5.09 -19.99
C GLU A 199 8.78 3.60 -19.63
N ILE A 200 8.44 3.23 -18.38
CA ILE A 200 8.55 1.84 -17.89
C ILE A 200 7.21 1.14 -17.74
N THR A 201 6.10 1.88 -17.72
CA THR A 201 4.76 1.28 -17.64
C THR A 201 4.32 0.71 -18.99
N PRO A 202 3.58 -0.41 -19.01
CA PRO A 202 3.14 -1.02 -20.27
C PRO A 202 2.11 -0.16 -21.00
N CYS A 203 1.99 -0.40 -22.31
CA CYS A 203 1.00 0.22 -23.19
C CYS A 203 1.11 1.76 -23.23
N ASP A 204 -0.02 2.45 -23.35
CA ASP A 204 -0.11 3.91 -23.47
C ASP A 204 -0.31 4.62 -22.12
N LEU A 205 0.14 4.02 -21.02
CA LEU A 205 0.03 4.64 -19.69
C LEU A 205 1.00 5.82 -19.57
N LYS A 206 0.47 7.06 -19.62
CA LYS A 206 1.27 8.30 -19.67
C LYS A 206 0.98 9.30 -18.54
N CYS A 207 -0.17 9.21 -17.89
CA CYS A 207 -0.59 10.15 -16.86
C CYS A 207 -0.45 9.54 -15.47
N THR A 208 0.17 10.27 -14.55
CA THR A 208 0.42 9.81 -13.18
C THR A 208 -0.34 10.68 -12.17
N VAL A 209 -1.03 10.03 -11.25
CA VAL A 209 -1.55 10.65 -10.02
C VAL A 209 -0.75 10.10 -8.85
N TYR A 210 -0.26 10.99 -7.99
CA TYR A 210 0.52 10.64 -6.80
C TYR A 210 -0.38 10.57 -5.57
N GLY A 211 -0.16 9.57 -4.72
CA GLY A 211 -0.77 9.44 -3.39
C GLY A 211 0.29 9.11 -2.34
N ALA A 212 -0.04 9.28 -1.07
CA ALA A 212 0.87 9.00 0.05
C ALA A 212 1.00 7.51 0.36
N GLY A 213 0.04 6.69 -0.08
CA GLY A 213 0.05 5.24 0.14
C GLY A 213 -0.80 4.47 -0.87
N GLY A 214 -0.72 3.13 -0.78
CA GLY A 214 -1.40 2.22 -1.72
C GLY A 214 -2.93 2.35 -1.72
N GLY A 215 -3.54 2.58 -0.55
CA GLY A 215 -4.99 2.79 -0.45
C GLY A 215 -5.45 4.04 -1.22
N GLU A 216 -4.75 5.17 -1.08
CA GLU A 216 -5.05 6.40 -1.83
C GLU A 216 -4.86 6.22 -3.33
N ALA A 217 -3.85 5.47 -3.75
CA ALA A 217 -3.64 5.14 -5.16
C ALA A 217 -4.84 4.34 -5.72
N VAL A 218 -5.37 3.38 -4.95
CA VAL A 218 -6.58 2.63 -5.35
C VAL A 218 -7.83 3.51 -5.33
N ASP A 219 -8.00 4.36 -4.32
CA ASP A 219 -9.12 5.31 -4.27
C ASP A 219 -9.11 6.25 -5.49
N ALA A 220 -7.93 6.76 -5.87
CA ALA A 220 -7.77 7.56 -7.08
C ALA A 220 -8.11 6.76 -8.34
N ALA A 221 -7.63 5.52 -8.46
CA ALA A 221 -7.94 4.65 -9.59
C ALA A 221 -9.44 4.38 -9.74
N ILE A 222 -10.14 4.09 -8.63
CA ILE A 222 -11.60 3.89 -8.62
C ILE A 222 -12.32 5.18 -9.01
N LYS A 223 -11.90 6.34 -8.48
CA LYS A 223 -12.48 7.64 -8.85
C LYS A 223 -12.30 7.96 -10.33
N ILE A 224 -11.12 7.70 -10.90
CA ILE A 224 -10.86 7.88 -12.34
C ILE A 224 -11.75 6.93 -13.15
N ALA A 225 -11.85 5.66 -12.77
CA ALA A 225 -12.69 4.69 -13.45
C ALA A 225 -14.18 5.10 -13.44
N ARG A 226 -14.70 5.49 -12.28
CA ARG A 226 -16.09 5.98 -12.15
C ARG A 226 -16.31 7.28 -12.93
N GLY A 227 -15.39 8.24 -12.82
CA GLY A 227 -15.50 9.53 -13.50
C GLY A 227 -15.38 9.43 -15.03
N TYR A 228 -14.60 8.48 -15.55
CA TYR A 228 -14.50 8.25 -16.99
C TYR A 228 -15.68 7.47 -17.55
N THR A 229 -16.07 6.39 -16.87
CA THR A 229 -17.12 5.49 -17.37
C THR A 229 -18.54 5.96 -17.05
N MET A 230 -18.68 6.88 -16.08
CA MET A 230 -19.95 7.26 -15.46
C MET A 230 -20.71 6.07 -14.85
N LYS A 231 -20.02 4.95 -14.59
CA LYS A 231 -20.58 3.76 -13.93
C LYS A 231 -20.07 3.70 -12.50
N THR A 232 -20.94 3.30 -11.59
CA THR A 232 -20.61 3.21 -10.16
C THR A 232 -20.17 1.81 -9.73
N GLU A 233 -20.51 0.76 -10.46
CA GLU A 233 -20.19 -0.60 -10.06
C GLU A 233 -18.70 -0.93 -10.21
N ILE A 234 -18.12 -1.58 -9.21
CA ILE A 234 -16.74 -2.07 -9.15
C ILE A 234 -16.77 -3.56 -8.84
N ILE A 235 -16.12 -4.38 -9.68
CA ILE A 235 -15.94 -5.81 -9.44
C ILE A 235 -14.55 -6.02 -8.84
N TYR A 236 -14.46 -6.79 -7.76
CA TYR A 236 -13.18 -7.11 -7.09
C TYR A 236 -13.14 -8.59 -6.69
N ALA A 237 -11.93 -9.11 -6.48
CA ALA A 237 -11.75 -10.53 -6.22
C ALA A 237 -11.82 -10.89 -4.73
N GLU A 238 -12.23 -12.14 -4.45
CA GLU A 238 -12.04 -12.77 -3.14
C GLU A 238 -10.57 -12.73 -2.71
N LYS A 239 -10.36 -12.52 -1.40
CA LYS A 239 -9.03 -12.40 -0.76
C LYS A 239 -8.16 -11.23 -1.28
N ALA A 240 -8.68 -10.35 -2.14
CA ALA A 240 -7.97 -9.16 -2.57
C ALA A 240 -7.68 -8.22 -1.38
N TYR A 241 -6.53 -7.53 -1.44
CA TYR A 241 -6.16 -6.49 -0.49
C TYR A 241 -5.83 -5.21 -1.26
N HIS A 242 -6.64 -4.18 -1.06
CA HIS A 242 -6.51 -2.91 -1.78
C HIS A 242 -6.20 -1.71 -0.86
N GLY A 243 -6.18 -1.92 0.45
CA GLY A 243 -5.93 -0.88 1.46
C GLY A 243 -7.18 -0.56 2.29
N HIS A 244 -6.96 0.16 3.39
CA HIS A 244 -7.99 0.44 4.40
C HIS A 244 -8.64 1.82 4.26
N THR A 245 -8.49 2.49 3.12
CA THR A 245 -9.07 3.81 2.84
C THR A 245 -10.41 3.69 2.11
N GLY A 246 -11.28 4.69 2.21
CA GLY A 246 -12.67 4.74 1.69
C GLY A 246 -13.10 3.69 0.67
N PHE A 247 -12.77 3.88 -0.62
CA PHE A 247 -13.18 2.95 -1.69
C PHE A 247 -12.35 1.66 -1.68
N ALA A 248 -11.07 1.76 -1.37
CA ALA A 248 -10.16 0.62 -1.27
C ALA A 248 -10.64 -0.44 -0.27
N LEU A 249 -11.13 -0.02 0.91
CA LEU A 249 -11.68 -0.89 1.95
C LEU A 249 -12.94 -1.61 1.45
N SER A 250 -13.77 -0.92 0.68
CA SER A 250 -14.99 -1.49 0.07
C SER A 250 -14.67 -2.58 -0.96
N ALA A 251 -13.45 -2.56 -1.53
CA ALA A 251 -12.93 -3.57 -2.44
C ALA A 251 -12.06 -4.64 -1.75
N ILE A 252 -11.98 -4.70 -0.41
CA ILE A 252 -11.21 -5.76 0.27
C ILE A 252 -11.98 -7.08 0.24
N GLY A 253 -11.26 -8.15 -0.14
CA GLY A 253 -11.82 -9.49 -0.32
C GLY A 253 -11.87 -10.36 0.94
N ARG A 254 -11.45 -9.86 2.10
CA ARG A 254 -11.46 -10.58 3.38
C ARG A 254 -12.41 -9.89 4.37
N ALA A 255 -13.47 -10.61 4.77
CA ALA A 255 -14.56 -10.06 5.58
C ALA A 255 -14.11 -9.48 6.92
N ALA A 256 -13.15 -10.11 7.60
CA ALA A 256 -12.61 -9.64 8.88
C ALA A 256 -12.05 -8.20 8.86
N TYR A 257 -11.64 -7.69 7.69
CA TYR A 257 -11.18 -6.30 7.56
C TYR A 257 -12.33 -5.30 7.34
N LYS A 258 -13.52 -5.78 6.94
CA LYS A 258 -14.67 -4.97 6.54
C LYS A 258 -15.79 -4.97 7.57
N GLU A 259 -16.09 -6.13 8.16
CA GLU A 259 -17.22 -6.36 9.08
C GLU A 259 -17.36 -5.29 10.18
N PRO A 260 -16.28 -4.81 10.83
CA PRO A 260 -16.40 -3.77 11.86
C PRO A 260 -16.83 -2.38 11.35
N PHE A 261 -16.81 -2.16 10.03
CA PHE A 261 -17.01 -0.85 9.40
C PHE A 261 -18.23 -0.81 8.45
N GLU A 262 -19.02 -1.89 8.42
CA GLU A 262 -20.22 -1.93 7.59
C GLU A 262 -21.30 -0.96 8.13
N PRO A 263 -22.13 -0.35 7.25
CA PRO A 263 -22.14 -0.51 5.79
C PRO A 263 -21.04 0.29 5.07
N LEU A 264 -20.34 -0.36 4.14
CA LEU A 264 -19.35 0.25 3.26
C LEU A 264 -19.98 0.86 1.98
N MET A 265 -19.15 1.41 1.09
CA MET A 265 -19.62 2.07 -0.13
C MET A 265 -20.44 1.11 -1.02
N PRO A 266 -21.60 1.53 -1.55
CA PRO A 266 -22.41 0.68 -2.42
C PRO A 266 -21.76 0.49 -3.80
N GLY A 267 -22.20 -0.55 -4.50
CA GLY A 267 -21.79 -0.86 -5.87
C GLY A 267 -20.52 -1.69 -5.98
N PHE A 268 -20.05 -2.32 -4.90
CA PHE A 268 -18.90 -3.22 -4.92
C PHE A 268 -19.36 -4.68 -4.97
N ARG A 269 -18.93 -5.43 -5.99
CA ARG A 269 -19.30 -6.83 -6.21
C ARG A 269 -18.07 -7.73 -6.10
N GLN A 270 -18.11 -8.68 -5.18
CA GLN A 270 -17.05 -9.66 -5.00
C GLN A 270 -17.25 -10.84 -5.94
N VAL A 271 -16.16 -11.35 -6.52
CA VAL A 271 -16.14 -12.58 -7.35
C VAL A 271 -14.95 -13.47 -6.97
N PRO A 272 -15.01 -14.79 -7.22
CA PRO A 272 -13.87 -15.68 -7.00
C PRO A 272 -12.64 -15.25 -7.81
N PHE A 273 -11.45 -15.28 -7.18
CA PHE A 273 -10.20 -14.97 -7.88
C PHE A 273 -9.90 -16.03 -8.95
N GLY A 274 -9.54 -15.59 -10.16
CA GLY A 274 -9.23 -16.47 -11.29
C GLY A 274 -10.44 -16.96 -12.09
N ASP A 275 -11.68 -16.63 -11.69
CA ASP A 275 -12.88 -17.03 -12.41
C ASP A 275 -13.37 -15.95 -13.39
N ALA A 276 -12.94 -16.07 -14.65
CA ALA A 276 -13.37 -15.17 -15.72
C ALA A 276 -14.87 -15.29 -16.06
N ARG A 277 -15.51 -16.44 -15.79
CA ARG A 277 -16.95 -16.62 -16.02
C ARG A 277 -17.75 -15.84 -14.97
N ALA A 278 -17.34 -15.90 -13.70
CA ALA A 278 -17.94 -15.11 -12.62
C ALA A 278 -17.81 -13.61 -12.88
N VAL A 279 -16.65 -13.14 -13.36
CA VAL A 279 -16.49 -11.75 -13.80
C VAL A 279 -17.50 -11.41 -14.90
N ARG A 280 -17.57 -12.21 -15.98
CA ARG A 280 -18.51 -11.96 -17.10
C ARG A 280 -19.97 -11.94 -16.67
N ALA A 281 -20.38 -12.83 -15.76
CA ALA A 281 -21.74 -12.86 -15.24
C ALA A 281 -22.10 -11.61 -14.43
N ASN A 282 -21.11 -10.93 -13.85
CA ASN A 282 -21.29 -9.68 -13.10
C ASN A 282 -21.11 -8.42 -13.96
N LEU A 283 -20.72 -8.54 -15.24
CA LEU A 283 -20.71 -7.42 -16.17
C LEU A 283 -22.15 -7.14 -16.63
N ARG A 284 -22.71 -6.01 -16.22
CA ARG A 284 -24.00 -5.57 -16.76
C ARG A 284 -23.84 -5.09 -18.21
N PRO A 285 -24.74 -5.48 -19.14
CA PRO A 285 -24.82 -4.84 -20.44
C PRO A 285 -25.09 -3.34 -20.26
N LYS A 286 -24.57 -2.52 -21.18
CA LYS A 286 -24.74 -1.06 -21.16
C LYS A 286 -26.23 -0.77 -21.33
N ALA A 287 -26.95 -0.50 -20.24
CA ALA A 287 -28.34 -0.05 -20.31
C ALA A 287 -28.36 1.29 -21.06
N GLY A 288 -29.05 1.34 -22.21
CA GLY A 288 -29.32 2.56 -22.97
C GLY A 288 -28.08 3.41 -23.25
N ALA A 289 -27.23 3.00 -24.19
CA ALA A 289 -26.21 3.88 -24.74
C ALA A 289 -26.86 4.94 -25.64
N GLN A 290 -27.45 5.99 -25.06
CA GLN A 290 -27.21 7.30 -25.65
C GLN A 290 -25.73 7.58 -25.37
N GLU A 291 -24.95 7.58 -26.43
CA GLU A 291 -23.57 8.03 -26.39
C GLU A 291 -23.56 9.41 -25.72
N PRO A 292 -22.80 9.64 -24.64
CA PRO A 292 -22.65 10.99 -24.14
C PRO A 292 -22.07 11.79 -25.30
N ASP A 293 -22.87 12.72 -25.82
CA ASP A 293 -22.53 13.54 -26.97
C ASP A 293 -21.16 14.17 -26.74
N ARG A 294 -20.14 13.61 -27.40
CA ARG A 294 -18.76 14.08 -27.30
C ARG A 294 -18.59 15.45 -27.97
N THR A 295 -19.59 15.94 -28.71
CA THR A 295 -19.59 17.27 -29.34
C THR A 295 -19.96 18.38 -28.36
N SER A 296 -20.57 18.05 -27.21
CA SER A 296 -20.93 19.02 -26.16
C SER A 296 -19.78 19.36 -25.19
N ARG A 297 -18.63 18.68 -25.28
CA ARG A 297 -17.44 19.09 -24.51
C ARG A 297 -16.87 20.36 -25.14
N PRO A 298 -16.77 21.49 -24.41
CA PRO A 298 -16.01 22.62 -24.90
C PRO A 298 -14.56 22.15 -25.10
N VAL A 299 -14.14 22.05 -26.36
CA VAL A 299 -12.74 21.93 -26.73
C VAL A 299 -12.06 23.16 -26.13
N PRO A 300 -11.05 23.04 -25.27
CA PRO A 300 -10.26 24.20 -24.89
C PRO A 300 -9.68 24.74 -26.20
N ARG A 301 -10.05 25.98 -26.57
CA ARG A 301 -9.43 26.65 -27.70
C ARG A 301 -7.93 26.57 -27.47
N ARG A 302 -7.23 25.84 -28.35
CA ARG A 302 -5.78 26.02 -28.51
C ARG A 302 -5.62 27.43 -29.04
N ASP A 303 -5.50 28.40 -28.14
CA ASP A 303 -4.92 29.67 -28.50
C ASP A 303 -3.48 29.36 -28.92
N ARG A 304 -3.27 29.35 -30.24
CA ARG A 304 -1.94 29.48 -30.82
C ARG A 304 -1.49 30.90 -30.52
N ARG A 305 -0.59 31.04 -29.55
CA ARG A 305 0.39 32.12 -29.49
C ARG A 305 1.74 31.51 -29.17
#